data_AF-A0A453T490-F1
#
_entry.id   AF-A0A453T490-F1
#
_cell.length_a   1.000
_cell.length_b   1.000
_cell.length_c   1.000
_cell.angle_alpha   90.00
_cell.angle_beta   90.00
_cell.angle_gamma   90.00
#
_symmetry.space_group_name_H-M   'P 1'
#
loop_
_entity.id
_entity.type
_entity.pdbx_description
1 polymer ?
#
loop_
_entity_poly.entity_id
_entity_poly.type
_entity_poly.pdbx_seq_one_letter_code
_entity_poly.pdbx_strand_id
1 'polypeptide(L)'
;VCVALGLLLSELCDEPWRHRVITFSEKPQLHHISGDNLAEKTQFIREMQWDLNTDFQAVFDQLLRVAVAGKVPPERMVKKVFVFSDMEFDQASSRPWETDYEAITRKYSEAGYGDAVPQIVFWNLRDSDSVPVTAHQKEVALVSGFSKNMVKLFLEGEYILSPRAVMEKAIAGPEYQKFVVFD
;
A
#
# COMPACT_ATOMS: atom_id res chain seq x y z
N VAL A 1 -2.00 11.71 -10.48
CA VAL A 1 -0.70 11.17 -9.99
C VAL A 1 -0.42 11.69 -8.59
N CYS A 2 -0.17 10.80 -7.63
CA CYS A 2 0.04 11.13 -6.21
C CYS A 2 1.52 11.15 -5.81
N VAL A 3 2.23 12.21 -6.20
CA VAL A 3 3.70 12.30 -6.01
C VAL A 3 4.08 12.50 -4.54
N ALA A 4 3.36 13.41 -3.85
CA ALA A 4 3.71 13.78 -2.48
C ALA A 4 3.57 12.63 -1.48
N LEU A 5 2.49 11.86 -1.55
CA LEU A 5 2.30 10.70 -0.66
C LEU A 5 3.29 9.57 -0.98
N GLY A 6 3.53 9.29 -2.27
CA GLY A 6 4.52 8.30 -2.68
C GLY A 6 5.93 8.65 -2.17
N LEU A 7 6.34 9.91 -2.30
CA LEU A 7 7.62 10.38 -1.78
C LEU A 7 7.68 10.28 -0.25
N LEU A 8 6.68 10.81 0.46
CA LEU A 8 6.62 10.76 1.92
C LEU A 8 6.74 9.33 2.45
N LEU A 9 5.94 8.39 1.92
CA LEU A 9 5.98 7.00 2.36
C LEU A 9 7.34 6.35 2.06
N SER A 10 7.92 6.64 0.89
CA SER A 10 9.25 6.11 0.55
C SER A 10 10.34 6.60 1.50
N GLU A 11 10.22 7.83 2.04
CA GLU A 11 11.18 8.38 3.00
C GLU A 11 11.02 7.80 4.42
N LEU A 12 9.79 7.38 4.77
CA LEU A 12 9.46 6.75 6.05
C LEU A 12 9.83 5.27 6.12
N CYS A 13 10.06 4.62 4.98
CA CYS A 13 10.51 3.24 4.93
C CYS A 13 11.97 3.09 5.39
N ASP A 14 12.26 1.99 6.09
CA ASP A 14 13.62 1.58 6.40
C ASP A 14 14.31 0.89 5.21
N GLU A 15 15.64 0.81 5.25
CA GLU A 15 16.39 -0.03 4.31
C GLU A 15 15.93 -1.50 4.40
N PRO A 16 15.89 -2.25 3.28
CA PRO A 16 16.29 -1.86 1.92
C PRO A 16 15.19 -1.17 1.09
N TRP A 17 14.06 -0.83 1.69
CA TRP A 17 12.86 -0.31 1.01
C TRP A 17 12.81 1.20 0.90
N ARG A 18 13.65 1.90 1.68
CA ARG A 18 13.78 3.34 1.68
C ARG A 18 14.00 3.90 0.28
N HIS A 19 13.31 5.00 -0.03
CA HIS A 19 13.34 5.70 -1.30
C HIS A 19 12.96 4.82 -2.52
N ARG A 20 12.29 3.69 -2.32
CA ARG A 20 11.83 2.87 -3.44
C ARG A 20 10.35 3.10 -3.73
N VAL A 21 10.02 3.12 -5.01
CA VAL A 21 8.64 3.16 -5.51
C VAL A 21 8.50 2.20 -6.69
N ILE A 22 7.29 1.69 -6.90
CA ILE A 22 6.97 0.77 -7.99
C ILE A 22 6.05 1.50 -8.97
N THR A 23 6.33 1.40 -10.27
CA THR A 23 5.46 1.97 -11.30
C THR A 23 4.13 1.23 -11.36
N PHE A 24 3.05 1.97 -11.56
CA PHE A 24 1.73 1.42 -11.82
C PHE A 24 1.62 1.11 -13.32
N SER A 25 1.95 -0.12 -13.73
CA SER A 25 1.94 -0.55 -15.13
C SER A 25 1.76 -2.07 -15.28
N GLU A 26 1.43 -2.53 -16.48
CA GLU A 26 1.37 -3.98 -16.80
C GLU A 26 2.71 -4.68 -16.50
N LYS A 27 3.82 -3.95 -16.63
CA LYS A 27 5.18 -4.42 -16.33
C LYS A 27 5.79 -3.53 -15.24
N PRO A 28 5.39 -3.71 -13.97
CA PRO A 28 5.80 -2.82 -12.89
C PRO A 28 7.31 -2.90 -12.65
N GLN A 29 7.93 -1.74 -12.47
CA GLN A 29 9.36 -1.58 -12.22
C GLN A 29 9.60 -0.94 -10.85
N LEU A 30 10.52 -1.51 -10.08
CA LEU A 30 10.96 -0.96 -8.81
C LEU A 30 12.09 0.04 -9.05
N HIS A 31 11.84 1.32 -8.80
CA HIS A 31 12.81 2.39 -8.92
C HIS A 31 13.31 2.84 -7.55
N HIS A 32 14.57 3.27 -7.49
CA HIS A 32 15.11 4.04 -6.38
C HIS A 32 15.05 5.53 -6.74
N ILE A 33 14.31 6.30 -5.96
CA ILE A 33 14.16 7.75 -6.13
C ILE A 33 15.53 8.40 -6.01
N SER A 34 15.88 9.20 -7.00
CA SER A 34 17.14 9.95 -7.06
C SER A 34 16.84 11.45 -7.02
N GLY A 35 17.81 12.23 -6.53
CA GLY A 35 17.71 13.69 -6.38
C GLY A 35 18.09 14.17 -4.99
N ASP A 36 18.72 15.33 -4.93
CA ASP A 36 19.28 15.91 -3.70
C ASP A 36 18.27 16.78 -2.95
N ASN A 37 17.29 17.32 -3.67
CA ASN A 37 16.25 18.17 -3.12
C ASN A 37 14.84 17.68 -3.49
N LEU A 38 13.83 18.24 -2.82
CA LEU A 38 12.44 17.88 -3.01
C LEU A 38 11.97 18.04 -4.47
N ALA A 39 12.44 19.09 -5.17
CA ALA A 39 12.05 19.34 -6.55
C ALA A 39 12.56 18.24 -7.49
N GLU A 40 13.81 17.83 -7.34
CA GLU A 40 14.41 16.75 -8.12
C GLU A 40 13.75 15.39 -7.84
N LYS A 41 13.54 15.05 -6.57
CA LYS A 41 12.85 13.79 -6.20
C LYS A 41 11.42 13.77 -6.73
N THR A 42 10.72 14.91 -6.67
CA THR A 42 9.37 15.07 -7.23
C THR A 42 9.40 14.89 -8.74
N GLN A 43 10.35 15.52 -9.42
CA GLN A 43 10.48 15.42 -10.88
C GLN A 43 10.77 13.98 -11.31
N PHE A 44 11.65 13.28 -10.61
CA PHE A 44 11.96 11.87 -10.85
C PHE A 44 10.71 11.00 -10.87
N ILE A 45 9.81 11.16 -9.88
CA ILE A 45 8.54 10.42 -9.82
C ILE A 45 7.59 10.83 -10.94
N ARG A 46 7.54 12.12 -11.30
CA ARG A 46 6.65 12.63 -12.36
C ARG A 46 7.02 12.15 -13.75
N GLU A 47 8.29 11.86 -13.99
CA GLU A 47 8.82 11.40 -15.28
C GLU A 47 8.77 9.87 -15.43
N MET A 48 8.40 9.14 -14.38
CA MET A 48 8.23 7.69 -14.46
C MET A 48 7.16 7.31 -15.49
N GLN A 49 7.46 6.29 -16.28
CA GLN A 49 6.48 5.68 -17.17
C GLN A 49 5.50 4.85 -16.34
N TRP A 50 4.21 5.03 -16.57
CA TRP A 50 3.12 4.31 -15.94
C TRP A 50 2.02 4.05 -16.99
N ASP A 51 1.22 3.01 -16.79
CA ASP A 51 0.13 2.60 -17.70
C ASP A 51 -1.24 2.63 -16.97
N LEU A 52 -2.32 2.27 -17.65
CA LEU A 52 -3.68 2.31 -17.12
C LEU A 52 -4.09 1.07 -16.29
N ASN A 53 -3.16 0.19 -15.93
CA ASN A 53 -3.40 -1.01 -15.13
C ASN A 53 -2.13 -1.45 -14.37
N THR A 54 -2.23 -2.50 -13.57
CA THR A 54 -1.10 -3.11 -12.87
C THR A 54 -1.24 -4.62 -12.75
N ASP A 55 -0.12 -5.33 -12.96
CA ASP A 55 0.02 -6.74 -12.60
C ASP A 55 0.52 -6.85 -11.14
N PHE A 56 -0.39 -7.09 -10.20
CA PHE A 56 -0.05 -7.16 -8.79
C PHE A 56 0.85 -8.35 -8.46
N GLN A 57 0.71 -9.48 -9.17
CA GLN A 57 1.66 -10.59 -9.01
C GLN A 57 3.09 -10.14 -9.32
N ALA A 58 3.28 -9.38 -10.40
CA ALA A 58 4.60 -8.85 -10.77
C ALA A 58 5.13 -7.84 -9.75
N VAL A 59 4.28 -7.02 -9.12
CA VAL A 59 4.67 -6.14 -8.00
C VAL A 59 5.25 -6.97 -6.85
N PHE A 60 4.55 -8.02 -6.43
CA PHE A 60 4.98 -8.88 -5.33
C PHE A 60 6.24 -9.69 -5.67
N ASP A 61 6.39 -10.10 -6.92
CA ASP A 61 7.60 -10.78 -7.42
C ASP A 61 8.83 -9.86 -7.34
N GLN A 62 8.69 -8.56 -7.62
CA GLN A 62 9.79 -7.59 -7.46
C GLN A 62 10.20 -7.41 -6.00
N LEU A 63 9.22 -7.32 -5.08
CA LEU A 63 9.49 -7.24 -3.64
C LEU A 63 10.20 -8.51 -3.15
N LEU A 64 9.69 -9.69 -3.51
CA LEU A 64 10.28 -10.96 -3.14
C LEU A 64 11.70 -11.10 -3.67
N ARG A 65 11.96 -10.68 -4.91
CA ARG A 65 13.31 -10.68 -5.50
C ARG A 65 14.28 -9.86 -4.67
N VAL A 66 13.91 -8.65 -4.25
CA VAL A 66 14.76 -7.79 -3.41
C VAL A 66 14.99 -8.43 -2.04
N ALA A 67 13.94 -8.98 -1.43
CA ALA A 67 14.03 -9.63 -0.13
C ALA A 67 14.99 -10.83 -0.15
N VAL A 68 14.82 -11.74 -1.11
CA VAL A 68 15.65 -12.93 -1.28
C VAL A 68 17.10 -12.55 -1.62
N ALA A 69 17.31 -11.64 -2.58
CA ALA A 69 18.65 -11.21 -2.96
C ALA A 69 19.39 -10.50 -1.82
N GLY A 70 18.66 -9.68 -1.04
CA GLY A 70 19.18 -8.95 0.12
C GLY A 70 19.23 -9.78 1.40
N LYS A 71 18.75 -11.03 1.40
CA LYS A 71 18.56 -11.86 2.61
C LYS A 71 17.84 -11.10 3.72
N VAL A 72 16.81 -10.35 3.34
CA VAL A 72 16.03 -9.54 4.28
C VAL A 72 15.32 -10.48 5.24
N PRO A 73 15.46 -10.33 6.56
CA PRO A 73 14.75 -11.19 7.49
C PRO A 73 13.24 -10.93 7.39
N PRO A 74 12.36 -11.93 7.55
CA PRO A 74 10.91 -11.77 7.37
C PRO A 74 10.30 -10.61 8.17
N GLU A 75 10.84 -10.31 9.35
CA GLU A 75 10.39 -9.21 10.23
C GLU A 75 10.63 -7.82 9.62
N ARG A 76 11.57 -7.73 8.68
CA ARG A 76 11.90 -6.51 7.91
C ARG A 76 11.32 -6.51 6.50
N MET A 77 10.48 -7.48 6.17
CA MET A 77 9.75 -7.49 4.91
C MET A 77 8.78 -6.31 4.85
N VAL A 78 8.44 -5.86 3.63
CA VAL A 78 7.39 -4.86 3.45
C VAL A 78 6.08 -5.40 4.03
N LYS A 79 5.49 -4.67 4.97
CA LYS A 79 4.20 -5.07 5.57
C LYS A 79 3.01 -4.66 4.70
N LYS A 80 3.10 -3.50 4.04
CA LYS A 80 2.01 -2.92 3.26
C LYS A 80 2.53 -2.29 1.97
N VAL A 81 1.82 -2.55 0.89
CA VAL A 81 1.99 -1.90 -0.41
C VAL A 81 0.86 -0.90 -0.60
N PHE A 82 1.20 0.38 -0.61
CA PHE A 82 0.23 1.43 -0.90
C PHE A 82 0.11 1.65 -2.41
N VAL A 83 -1.11 1.60 -2.91
CA VAL A 83 -1.42 1.78 -4.32
C VAL A 83 -2.31 2.99 -4.45
N PHE A 84 -1.78 4.09 -4.97
CA PHE A 84 -2.54 5.32 -5.19
C PHE A 84 -3.04 5.37 -6.63
N SER A 85 -4.36 5.31 -6.81
CA SER A 85 -5.00 5.29 -8.13
C SER A 85 -6.21 6.21 -8.16
N ASP A 86 -6.69 6.59 -9.34
CA ASP A 86 -7.98 7.25 -9.57
C ASP A 86 -9.04 6.28 -10.17
N MET A 87 -8.70 4.99 -10.17
CA MET A 87 -9.51 3.86 -10.63
C MET A 87 -9.95 2.99 -9.44
N GLU A 88 -10.90 2.08 -9.69
CA GLU A 88 -11.25 1.03 -8.74
C GLU A 88 -10.26 -0.14 -8.80
N PHE A 89 -10.08 -0.86 -7.68
CA PHE A 89 -9.11 -1.97 -7.57
C PHE A 89 -9.31 -3.04 -8.66
N ASP A 90 -10.55 -3.49 -8.88
CA ASP A 90 -10.84 -4.53 -9.87
C ASP A 90 -10.65 -4.03 -11.32
N GLN A 91 -10.70 -2.71 -11.56
CA GLN A 91 -10.40 -2.12 -12.88
C GLN A 91 -8.89 -1.94 -13.09
N ALA A 92 -8.16 -1.71 -12.00
CA ALA A 92 -6.71 -1.57 -11.97
C ALA A 92 -5.98 -2.90 -12.15
N SER A 93 -6.56 -4.00 -11.66
CA SER A 93 -5.94 -5.33 -11.71
C SER A 93 -6.02 -5.96 -13.10
N SER A 94 -4.89 -6.45 -13.60
CA SER A 94 -4.85 -7.21 -14.87
C SER A 94 -5.44 -8.63 -14.75
N ARG A 95 -5.67 -9.14 -13.53
CA ARG A 95 -6.11 -10.52 -13.25
C ARG A 95 -7.07 -10.58 -12.05
N PRO A 96 -7.86 -11.67 -11.90
CA PRO A 96 -8.64 -11.90 -10.69
C PRO A 96 -7.73 -12.02 -9.45
N TRP A 97 -8.03 -11.23 -8.41
CA TRP A 97 -7.18 -11.13 -7.23
C TRP A 97 -7.04 -12.42 -6.44
N GLU A 98 -8.08 -13.24 -6.33
CA GLU A 98 -8.01 -14.50 -5.57
C GLU A 98 -6.92 -15.43 -6.12
N THR A 99 -6.87 -15.58 -7.45
CA THR A 99 -5.85 -16.39 -8.13
C THR A 99 -4.45 -15.78 -7.97
N ASP A 100 -4.34 -14.46 -8.02
CA ASP A 100 -3.07 -13.77 -7.78
C ASP A 100 -2.58 -13.97 -6.36
N TYR A 101 -3.47 -13.82 -5.37
CA TYR A 101 -3.13 -13.94 -3.95
C TYR A 101 -2.67 -15.35 -3.57
N GLU A 102 -3.31 -16.39 -4.10
CA GLU A 102 -2.88 -17.78 -3.91
C GLU A 102 -1.48 -18.02 -4.50
N ALA A 103 -1.24 -17.52 -5.71
CA ALA A 103 0.06 -17.64 -6.36
C ALA A 103 1.17 -16.87 -5.61
N ILE A 104 0.87 -15.66 -5.15
CA ILE A 104 1.76 -14.83 -4.32
C ILE A 104 2.10 -15.58 -3.03
N THR A 105 1.08 -16.05 -2.30
CA THR A 105 1.27 -16.75 -1.02
C THR A 105 2.14 -17.98 -1.18
N ARG A 106 1.94 -18.77 -2.24
CA ARG A 106 2.78 -19.93 -2.56
C ARG A 106 4.24 -19.52 -2.78
N LYS A 107 4.50 -18.54 -3.67
CA LYS A 107 5.87 -18.06 -3.98
C LYS A 107 6.60 -17.55 -2.73
N TYR A 108 5.89 -16.79 -1.89
CA TYR A 108 6.44 -16.27 -0.64
C TYR A 108 6.75 -17.41 0.34
N SER A 109 5.85 -18.37 0.49
CA SER A 109 6.06 -19.54 1.36
C SER A 109 7.27 -20.37 0.92
N GLU A 110 7.39 -20.65 -0.39
CA GLU A 110 8.53 -21.38 -0.97
C GLU A 110 9.87 -20.64 -0.75
N ALA A 111 9.84 -19.32 -0.69
CA ALA A 111 11.01 -18.47 -0.44
C ALA A 111 11.31 -18.23 1.05
N GLY A 112 10.52 -18.78 1.97
CA GLY A 112 10.69 -18.59 3.42
C GLY A 112 10.03 -17.33 4.00
N TYR A 113 9.13 -16.68 3.26
CA TYR A 113 8.40 -15.47 3.63
C TYR A 113 6.88 -15.69 3.76
N GLY A 114 6.43 -16.93 4.00
CA GLY A 114 5.00 -17.27 4.04
C GLY A 114 4.18 -16.46 5.05
N ASP A 115 4.76 -16.15 6.21
CA ASP A 115 4.13 -15.32 7.25
C ASP A 115 4.37 -13.81 7.07
N ALA A 116 5.05 -13.42 5.99
CA ALA A 116 5.48 -12.05 5.71
C ALA A 116 5.02 -11.58 4.32
N VAL A 117 3.86 -12.05 3.86
CA VAL A 117 3.22 -11.58 2.63
C VAL A 117 2.67 -10.16 2.85
N PRO A 118 3.07 -9.16 2.04
CA PRO A 118 2.57 -7.80 2.18
C PRO A 118 1.06 -7.69 1.95
N GLN A 119 0.40 -6.79 2.67
CA GLN A 119 -0.98 -6.39 2.41
C GLN A 119 -1.05 -5.29 1.35
N ILE A 120 -2.14 -5.20 0.60
CA ILE A 120 -2.41 -4.06 -0.29
C ILE A 120 -3.30 -3.05 0.44
N VAL A 121 -2.88 -1.79 0.44
CA VAL A 121 -3.76 -0.66 0.76
C VAL A 121 -3.99 0.10 -0.54
N PHE A 122 -5.13 -0.16 -1.17
CA PHE A 122 -5.51 0.47 -2.42
C PHE A 122 -6.32 1.74 -2.15
N TRP A 123 -5.80 2.86 -2.60
CA TRP A 123 -6.31 4.18 -2.29
C TRP A 123 -6.77 4.88 -3.57
N ASN A 124 -8.10 4.92 -3.74
CA ASN A 124 -8.76 5.69 -4.78
C ASN A 124 -8.81 7.19 -4.41
N LEU A 125 -8.15 8.02 -5.22
CA LEU A 125 -8.00 9.46 -5.03
C LEU A 125 -9.04 10.30 -5.78
N ARG A 126 -9.96 9.67 -6.53
CA ARG A 126 -11.06 10.38 -7.17
C ARG A 126 -11.94 11.02 -6.10
N ASP A 127 -12.32 12.27 -6.33
CA ASP A 127 -13.06 13.12 -5.38
C ASP A 127 -14.33 12.41 -4.89
N SER A 128 -14.26 11.93 -3.66
CA SER A 128 -15.30 11.19 -2.95
C SER A 128 -15.03 11.29 -1.46
N ASP A 129 -16.07 11.17 -0.63
CA ASP A 129 -15.91 11.12 0.81
C ASP A 129 -14.96 9.99 1.20
N SER A 130 -14.07 10.27 2.16
CA SER A 130 -13.01 9.33 2.50
C SER A 130 -13.55 8.20 3.39
N VAL A 131 -13.81 7.04 2.80
CA VAL A 131 -14.37 5.89 3.50
C VAL A 131 -13.40 4.71 3.34
N PRO A 132 -12.82 4.19 4.43
CA PRO A 132 -12.16 2.90 4.40
C PRO A 132 -13.23 1.84 4.14
N VAL A 133 -13.05 1.01 3.12
CA VAL A 133 -13.92 -0.11 2.82
C VAL A 133 -13.07 -1.37 2.92
N THR A 134 -13.50 -2.34 3.73
CA THR A 134 -12.87 -3.66 3.68
C THR A 134 -13.15 -4.21 2.29
N ALA A 135 -12.10 -4.52 1.52
CA ALA A 135 -12.30 -5.23 0.27
C ALA A 135 -12.96 -6.59 0.58
N HIS A 136 -13.82 -7.08 -0.30
CA HIS A 136 -14.24 -8.50 -0.23
C HIS A 136 -13.03 -9.42 -0.45
N GLN A 137 -12.00 -8.88 -1.11
CA GLN A 137 -10.72 -9.47 -1.42
C GLN A 137 -9.83 -9.59 -0.16
N LYS A 138 -9.32 -10.80 0.07
CA LYS A 138 -8.39 -11.10 1.17
C LYS A 138 -7.09 -10.29 1.06
N GLU A 139 -6.56 -9.83 2.19
CA GLU A 139 -5.35 -8.99 2.30
C GLU A 139 -5.38 -7.64 1.53
N VAL A 140 -6.57 -7.15 1.15
CA VAL A 140 -6.75 -5.84 0.50
C VAL A 140 -7.62 -4.92 1.37
N ALA A 141 -7.12 -3.71 1.61
CA ALA A 141 -7.89 -2.60 2.18
C ALA A 141 -8.19 -1.58 1.07
N LEU A 142 -9.45 -1.18 0.90
CA LEU A 142 -9.82 -0.09 -0.01
C LEU A 142 -9.98 1.21 0.78
N VAL A 143 -9.51 2.30 0.19
CA VAL A 143 -9.61 3.64 0.76
C VAL A 143 -10.07 4.60 -0.33
N SER A 144 -11.16 5.31 -0.10
CA SER A 144 -11.54 6.45 -0.94
C SER A 144 -11.10 7.78 -0.31
N GLY A 145 -11.02 8.84 -1.12
CA GLY A 145 -10.89 10.24 -0.69
C GLY A 145 -9.55 10.66 -0.09
N PHE A 146 -9.25 11.97 -0.01
CA PHE A 146 -7.96 12.46 0.48
C PHE A 146 -8.02 12.91 1.95
N SER A 147 -7.56 12.07 2.89
CA SER A 147 -7.53 12.38 4.32
C SER A 147 -6.18 12.12 4.98
N LYS A 148 -5.60 13.16 5.60
CA LYS A 148 -4.35 13.09 6.37
C LYS A 148 -4.43 12.07 7.52
N ASN A 149 -5.60 11.98 8.16
CA ASN A 149 -5.80 11.08 9.29
C ASN A 149 -5.77 9.61 8.87
N MET A 150 -6.19 9.30 7.64
CA MET A 150 -6.16 7.93 7.13
C MET A 150 -4.73 7.44 6.91
N VAL A 151 -3.83 8.27 6.39
CA VAL A 151 -2.40 7.89 6.25
C VAL A 151 -1.82 7.48 7.61
N LYS A 152 -2.06 8.29 8.64
CA LYS A 152 -1.59 7.99 10.01
C LYS A 152 -2.15 6.66 10.53
N LEU A 153 -3.45 6.43 10.35
CA LEU A 153 -4.10 5.19 10.78
C LEU A 153 -3.49 3.96 10.09
N PHE A 154 -3.25 4.01 8.78
CA PHE A 154 -2.67 2.89 8.05
C PHE A 154 -1.18 2.64 8.37
N LEU A 155 -0.44 3.68 8.72
CA LEU A 155 0.95 3.55 9.18
C LEU A 155 1.05 2.93 10.58
N GLU A 156 0.13 3.29 11.49
CA GLU A 156 0.15 2.79 12.88
C GLU A 156 -0.55 1.43 13.08
N GLY A 157 -1.45 1.03 12.18
CA GLY A 157 -2.24 -0.19 12.35
C GLY A 157 -1.43 -1.45 11.99
N GLU A 158 -1.46 -2.48 12.84
CA GLU A 158 -0.84 -3.78 12.55
C GLU A 158 -1.62 -4.61 11.52
N TYR A 159 -2.92 -4.34 11.35
CA TYR A 159 -3.83 -5.12 10.51
C TYR A 159 -4.57 -4.25 9.47
N ILE A 160 -5.25 -4.92 8.53
CA ILE A 160 -6.23 -4.29 7.64
C ILE A 160 -7.34 -3.70 8.50
N LEU A 161 -7.40 -2.37 8.52
CA LEU A 161 -8.40 -1.66 9.28
C LEU A 161 -9.73 -1.75 8.52
N SER A 162 -10.68 -2.51 9.08
CA SER A 162 -12.08 -2.41 8.64
C SER A 162 -12.62 -1.01 8.93
N PRO A 163 -13.66 -0.53 8.22
CA PRO A 163 -14.28 0.76 8.53
C PRO A 163 -14.68 0.89 10.00
N ARG A 164 -15.16 -0.19 10.60
CA ARG A 164 -15.47 -0.26 12.01
C ARG A 164 -14.23 -0.09 12.89
N ALA A 165 -13.14 -0.79 12.60
CA ALA A 165 -11.89 -0.65 13.35
C ALA A 165 -11.28 0.77 13.21
N VAL A 166 -11.40 1.38 12.02
CA VAL A 166 -11.02 2.79 11.80
C VAL A 166 -11.86 3.71 12.67
N MET A 167 -13.18 3.55 12.65
CA MET A 167 -14.09 4.33 13.48
C MET A 167 -13.77 4.16 14.97
N GLU A 168 -13.68 2.91 15.46
CA GLU A 168 -13.39 2.58 16.86
C GLU A 168 -12.06 3.20 17.31
N LYS A 169 -11.01 3.14 16.49
CA LYS A 169 -9.72 3.79 16.80
C LYS A 169 -9.82 5.32 16.80
N ALA A 170 -10.59 5.90 15.87
CA ALA A 170 -10.78 7.35 15.80
C ALA A 170 -11.55 7.91 17.02
N ILE A 171 -12.47 7.12 17.59
CA ILE A 171 -13.25 7.51 18.77
C ILE A 171 -12.70 6.96 20.09
N ALA A 172 -11.55 6.28 20.09
CA ALA A 172 -10.92 5.78 21.31
C ALA A 172 -10.21 6.87 22.14
N GLY A 173 -10.16 8.10 21.63
CA GLY A 173 -9.51 9.23 22.29
C GLY A 173 -10.17 9.64 23.62
N PRO A 174 -9.42 10.23 24.57
CA PRO A 174 -9.96 10.69 25.86
C PRO A 174 -11.14 11.65 25.71
N GLU A 175 -11.15 12.47 24.66
CA GLU A 175 -12.23 13.37 24.29
C GLU A 175 -13.59 12.67 24.08
N TYR A 176 -13.60 11.41 23.64
CA TYR A 176 -14.81 10.67 23.34
C TYR A 176 -15.31 9.79 24.49
N GLN A 177 -14.51 9.58 25.53
CA GLN A 177 -14.86 8.72 26.69
C GLN A 177 -16.05 9.22 27.50
N LYS A 178 -16.41 10.51 27.37
CA LYS A 178 -17.55 11.11 28.07
C LYS A 178 -18.87 10.95 27.32
N PHE A 179 -18.86 10.49 26.07
CA PHE A 179 -20.09 10.27 25.32
C PHE A 179 -20.70 8.93 25.73
N VAL A 180 -21.99 8.98 26.06
CA VAL A 180 -22.79 7.81 26.39
C VAL A 180 -23.64 7.49 25.17
N VAL A 181 -23.49 6.28 24.63
CA VAL A 181 -24.36 5.79 23.55
C VAL A 181 -25.66 5.34 24.18
N PHE A 182 -26.78 5.93 23.75
CA PHE A 182 -28.11 5.46 24.10
C PHE A 182 -28.66 4.64 22.92
N ASP A 183 -29.18 3.46 23.25
CA ASP A 183 -30.04 2.59 22.42
C ASP A 183 -31.38 3.28 22.15
#